data_AF-A0AAX2H790-F1
#
_entry.id   AF-A0AAX2H790-F1
#
_cell.length_a   1.000
_cell.length_b   1.000
_cell.length_c   1.000
_cell.angle_alpha   90.00
_cell.angle_beta   90.00
_cell.angle_gamma   90.00
#
_symmetry.space_group_name_H-M   'P 1'
#
loop_
_entity.id
_entity.type
_entity.pdbx_description
1 polymer ?
#
loop_
_entity_poly.entity_id
_entity_poly.type
_entity_poly.pdbx_seq_one_letter_code
_entity_poly.pdbx_strand_id
1 'polypeptide(L)'
;MMANHFSTRGKDKVKGTLKPNPKHPSRSKQALISDASATITDRADFKADDIMLGSGLKTLSIAASAATFGSYEYRVINFIFDLGIESGTHTFEQGVSGPIQGLSYVEFAVVGGNEIYYNCEGISGSLTLDIIDHAYYIREFTFTAQDSEQKNITLTGHVSVSSSLCECP
;
A
#
# COMPACT_ATOMS: atom_id res chain seq x y z
N MET A 1 -0.43 95.02 1.65
CA MET A 1 -0.68 94.10 0.52
C MET A 1 -0.89 92.73 1.15
N MET A 2 -2.07 92.10 1.19
CA MET A 2 -2.98 91.69 0.08
C MET A 2 -2.23 90.88 -0.98
N ALA A 3 -2.63 89.67 -1.39
CA ALA A 3 -3.87 88.91 -1.10
C ALA A 3 -3.66 87.37 -1.10
N ASN A 4 -4.74 86.64 -0.77
CA ASN A 4 -4.82 85.17 -0.67
C ASN A 4 -4.83 84.45 -2.03
N HIS A 5 -4.59 83.13 -2.03
CA HIS A 5 -5.56 82.19 -2.62
C HIS A 5 -5.51 80.78 -2.01
N PHE A 6 -6.68 80.22 -1.71
CA PHE A 6 -6.92 78.85 -1.23
C PHE A 6 -7.15 77.89 -2.40
N SER A 7 -6.90 76.59 -2.18
CA SER A 7 -7.58 75.46 -2.83
C SER A 7 -7.75 74.31 -1.81
N THR A 8 -8.35 73.17 -2.17
CA THR A 8 -8.95 72.24 -1.18
C THR A 8 -8.81 70.74 -1.48
N ARG A 9 -8.87 69.93 -0.39
CA ARG A 9 -9.12 68.46 -0.32
C ARG A 9 -7.93 67.55 -0.67
N GLY A 10 -7.70 66.41 0.01
CA GLY A 10 -8.35 65.87 1.21
C GLY A 10 -8.20 64.33 1.33
N LYS A 11 -8.72 63.77 2.44
CA LYS A 11 -8.91 62.34 2.80
C LYS A 11 -7.79 61.63 3.56
N ASP A 12 -8.21 61.17 4.74
CA ASP A 12 -7.63 60.14 5.59
C ASP A 12 -7.48 58.78 4.86
N LYS A 13 -6.53 57.92 5.29
CA LYS A 13 -6.85 56.76 6.16
C LYS A 13 -5.69 55.78 6.40
N VAL A 14 -5.53 55.44 7.69
CA VAL A 14 -5.36 54.07 8.25
C VAL A 14 -4.02 53.32 8.09
N LYS A 15 -3.50 52.92 9.26
CA LYS A 15 -2.46 51.90 9.48
C LYS A 15 -2.79 50.58 8.77
N GLY A 16 -1.82 50.03 8.03
CA GLY A 16 -1.81 48.62 7.62
C GLY A 16 -0.56 47.91 8.15
N THR A 17 -0.68 47.21 9.29
CA THR A 17 0.39 46.32 9.77
C THR A 17 0.51 45.13 8.81
N LEU A 18 1.69 44.96 8.22
CA LEU A 18 2.04 43.75 7.46
C LEU A 18 1.94 42.53 8.41
N LYS A 19 0.89 41.73 8.26
CA LYS A 19 0.84 40.40 8.88
C LYS A 19 1.93 39.54 8.24
N PRO A 20 2.74 38.80 9.01
CA PRO A 20 3.60 37.78 8.43
C PRO A 20 2.71 36.74 7.76
N ASN A 21 2.99 36.45 6.49
CA ASN A 21 2.32 35.40 5.73
C ASN A 21 2.57 34.06 6.46
N PRO A 22 1.54 33.31 6.91
CA PRO A 22 1.77 32.01 7.50
C PRO A 22 2.45 31.14 6.46
N LYS A 23 3.67 30.69 6.75
CA LYS A 23 4.39 29.75 5.89
C LYS A 23 3.46 28.55 5.69
N HIS A 24 3.14 28.23 4.44
CA HIS A 24 2.59 26.92 4.10
C HIS A 24 3.46 25.87 4.79
N PRO A 25 2.89 24.90 5.53
CA PRO A 25 3.67 23.76 5.96
C PRO A 25 4.25 23.13 4.70
N SER A 26 5.57 22.96 4.67
CA SER A 26 6.24 22.22 3.61
C SER A 26 5.73 20.78 3.70
N ARG A 27 4.72 20.44 2.89
CA ARG A 27 4.23 19.07 2.74
C ARG A 27 5.42 18.27 2.26
N SER A 28 6.07 17.56 3.19
CA SER A 28 7.14 16.63 2.88
C SER A 28 6.56 15.64 1.89
N LYS A 29 7.00 15.72 0.63
CA LYS A 29 6.89 14.60 -0.30
C LYS A 29 7.84 13.52 0.23
N GLN A 30 7.45 12.84 1.31
CA GLN A 30 7.81 11.44 1.45
C GLN A 30 7.31 10.79 0.16
N ALA A 31 8.25 10.26 -0.62
CA ALA A 31 7.89 9.48 -1.78
C ALA A 31 7.04 8.31 -1.26
N LEU A 32 5.89 8.09 -1.90
CA LEU A 32 5.16 6.84 -1.76
C LEU A 32 6.03 5.76 -2.39
N ILE A 33 6.93 5.17 -1.60
CA ILE A 33 7.75 4.03 -2.01
C ILE A 33 6.94 2.80 -1.66
N SER A 34 6.11 2.37 -2.62
CA SER A 34 5.58 1.02 -2.61
C SER A 34 6.72 0.07 -3.01
N ASP A 35 6.98 -0.94 -2.19
CA ASP A 35 8.02 -1.96 -2.41
C ASP A 35 7.58 -3.28 -1.80
N ALA A 36 7.88 -4.39 -2.47
CA ALA A 36 7.60 -5.72 -1.96
C ALA A 36 8.67 -6.69 -2.45
N SER A 37 9.20 -7.48 -1.53
CA SER A 37 10.12 -8.56 -1.85
C SER A 37 9.92 -9.75 -0.93
N ALA A 38 10.21 -10.95 -1.43
CA ALA A 38 10.12 -12.17 -0.65
C ALA A 38 11.09 -13.24 -1.15
N THR A 39 11.57 -14.07 -0.24
CA THR A 39 12.17 -15.37 -0.55
C THR A 39 11.06 -16.42 -0.54
N ILE A 40 11.11 -17.37 -1.49
CA ILE A 40 10.15 -18.48 -1.60
C ILE A 40 10.92 -19.79 -1.76
N THR A 41 10.55 -20.82 -1.01
CA THR A 41 11.20 -22.14 -1.05
C THR A 41 11.32 -22.70 -2.47
N ASP A 42 12.56 -22.95 -2.89
CA ASP A 42 12.94 -23.49 -4.21
C ASP A 42 12.51 -22.66 -5.43
N ARG A 43 12.25 -21.35 -5.25
CA ARG A 43 11.99 -20.39 -6.33
C ARG A 43 13.09 -19.33 -6.38
N ALA A 44 13.18 -18.60 -7.49
CA ALA A 44 13.93 -17.35 -7.54
C ALA A 44 13.26 -16.29 -6.63
N ASP A 45 14.05 -15.38 -6.07
CA ASP A 45 13.53 -14.29 -5.25
C ASP A 45 12.40 -13.52 -5.95
N PHE A 46 11.40 -13.13 -5.17
CA PHE A 46 10.32 -12.29 -5.63
C PHE A 46 10.66 -10.82 -5.35
N LYS A 47 10.45 -9.98 -6.35
CA LYS A 47 10.46 -8.53 -6.23
C LYS A 47 9.33 -7.99 -7.09
N ALA A 48 8.47 -7.17 -6.50
CA ALA A 48 7.33 -6.61 -7.23
C ALA A 48 7.76 -5.49 -8.19
N ASP A 49 7.12 -5.47 -9.35
CA ASP A 49 7.14 -4.37 -10.32
C ASP A 49 5.95 -3.42 -10.09
N ASP A 50 4.83 -3.92 -9.57
CA ASP A 50 3.62 -3.16 -9.23
C ASP A 50 2.98 -3.66 -7.92
N ILE A 51 2.30 -2.76 -7.20
CA ILE A 51 1.60 -3.06 -5.94
C ILE A 51 0.28 -2.31 -5.89
N MET A 52 -0.81 -3.06 -5.91
CA MET A 52 -2.17 -2.56 -5.85
C MET A 52 -2.76 -2.68 -4.44
N LEU A 53 -3.41 -1.60 -3.99
CA LEU A 53 -4.28 -1.61 -2.82
C LEU A 53 -5.74 -1.54 -3.28
N GLY A 54 -6.55 -2.51 -2.85
CA GLY A 54 -7.97 -2.62 -3.17
C GLY A 54 -8.84 -2.71 -1.92
N SER A 55 -10.12 -2.36 -2.04
CA SER A 55 -11.10 -2.47 -0.96
C SER A 55 -12.41 -3.09 -1.47
N GLY A 56 -12.88 -4.13 -0.79
CA GLY A 56 -14.19 -4.73 -0.97
C GLY A 56 -15.22 -4.20 0.03
N LEU A 57 -16.41 -4.82 0.06
CA LEU A 57 -17.51 -4.43 0.96
C LEU A 57 -17.17 -4.55 2.45
N LYS A 58 -16.27 -5.47 2.81
CA LYS A 58 -15.82 -5.74 4.18
C LYS A 58 -14.33 -6.09 4.28
N THR A 59 -13.57 -5.94 3.19
CA THR A 59 -12.19 -6.41 3.10
C THR A 59 -11.27 -5.34 2.54
N LEU A 60 -10.00 -5.43 2.92
CA LEU A 60 -8.88 -4.73 2.28
C LEU A 60 -8.01 -5.79 1.60
N SER A 61 -7.50 -5.50 0.41
CA SER A 61 -6.58 -6.40 -0.30
C SER A 61 -5.31 -5.68 -0.74
N ILE A 62 -4.15 -6.29 -0.51
CA ILE A 62 -2.87 -5.87 -1.08
C ILE A 62 -2.44 -6.96 -2.07
N ALA A 63 -2.19 -6.59 -3.32
CA ALA A 63 -1.66 -7.48 -4.34
C ALA A 63 -0.34 -6.90 -4.87
N ALA A 64 0.76 -7.61 -4.64
CA ALA A 64 2.08 -7.27 -5.17
C ALA A 64 2.39 -8.21 -6.33
N SER A 65 2.67 -7.69 -7.53
CA SER A 65 2.91 -8.49 -8.74
C SER A 65 4.32 -8.27 -9.30
N ALA A 66 4.90 -9.32 -9.86
CA ALA A 66 6.19 -9.34 -10.53
C ALA A 66 6.04 -9.85 -11.96
N ALA A 67 6.81 -9.28 -12.88
CA ALA A 67 6.71 -9.43 -14.32
C ALA A 67 5.33 -9.05 -14.92
N THR A 68 5.21 -9.13 -16.23
CA THR A 68 3.97 -8.76 -16.96
C THR A 68 2.97 -9.92 -16.98
N PHE A 69 1.69 -9.64 -16.72
CA PHE A 69 0.62 -10.65 -16.82
C PHE A 69 0.58 -11.29 -18.22
N GLY A 70 0.48 -12.61 -18.29
CA GLY A 70 0.60 -13.40 -19.52
C GLY A 70 2.01 -13.92 -19.81
N SER A 71 3.02 -13.58 -18.99
CA SER A 71 4.36 -14.17 -19.06
C SER A 71 4.53 -15.37 -18.11
N TYR A 72 5.46 -16.27 -18.44
CA TYR A 72 5.86 -17.41 -17.60
C TYR A 72 6.53 -16.99 -16.28
N GLU A 73 7.04 -15.77 -16.19
CA GLU A 73 7.68 -15.21 -14.99
C GLU A 73 6.68 -14.49 -14.07
N TYR A 74 5.42 -14.35 -14.50
CA TYR A 74 4.39 -13.63 -13.77
C TYR A 74 4.08 -14.30 -12.43
N ARG A 75 4.21 -13.51 -11.36
CA ARG A 75 3.97 -13.94 -9.98
C ARG A 75 3.19 -12.88 -9.21
N VAL A 76 2.37 -13.29 -8.26
CA VAL A 76 1.62 -12.37 -7.38
C VAL A 76 1.67 -12.86 -5.94
N ILE A 77 1.86 -11.97 -4.97
CA ILE A 77 1.58 -12.24 -3.56
C ILE A 77 0.35 -11.43 -3.16
N ASN A 78 -0.69 -12.11 -2.66
CA ASN A 78 -1.95 -11.51 -2.25
C ASN A 78 -2.13 -11.61 -0.73
N PHE A 79 -2.58 -10.51 -0.14
CA PHE A 79 -3.01 -10.41 1.26
C PHE A 79 -4.44 -9.89 1.28
N ILE A 80 -5.33 -10.56 2.00
CA ILE A 80 -6.72 -10.15 2.18
C ILE A 80 -7.00 -10.06 3.68
N PHE A 81 -7.47 -8.90 4.12
CA PHE A 81 -7.75 -8.56 5.50
C PHE A 81 -9.22 -8.17 5.68
N ASP A 82 -9.70 -8.20 6.91
CA ASP A 82 -10.89 -7.45 7.28
C ASP A 82 -10.68 -5.94 7.15
N LEU A 83 -11.72 -5.24 6.70
CA LEU A 83 -11.73 -3.78 6.66
C LEU A 83 -11.71 -3.24 8.10
N GLY A 84 -10.69 -2.45 8.42
CA GLY A 84 -10.46 -1.96 9.78
C GLY A 84 -9.54 -2.85 10.63
N ILE A 85 -8.79 -3.78 10.02
CA ILE A 85 -7.64 -4.43 10.68
C ILE A 85 -6.73 -3.39 11.34
N GLU A 86 -6.31 -3.66 12.57
CA GLU A 86 -5.44 -2.77 13.36
C GLU A 86 -3.95 -3.09 13.15
N SER A 87 -3.07 -2.14 13.48
CA SER A 87 -1.62 -2.41 13.54
C SER A 87 -1.29 -3.47 14.59
N GLY A 88 -0.37 -4.38 14.28
CA GLY A 88 0.06 -5.47 15.16
C GLY A 88 0.50 -6.72 14.41
N THR A 89 0.88 -7.75 15.16
CA THR A 89 1.17 -9.07 14.62
C THR A 89 -0.10 -9.92 14.57
N HIS A 90 -0.45 -10.39 13.38
CA HIS A 90 -1.64 -11.19 13.10
C HIS A 90 -1.23 -12.58 12.61
N THR A 91 -1.95 -13.61 13.02
CA THR A 91 -1.77 -15.00 12.56
C THR A 91 -2.89 -15.40 11.63
N PHE A 92 -2.58 -16.28 10.68
CA PHE A 92 -3.49 -16.87 9.72
C PHE A 92 -3.40 -18.41 9.79
N GLU A 93 -4.55 -19.09 9.71
CA GLU A 93 -4.67 -20.54 9.57
C GLU A 93 -5.92 -20.81 8.72
N GLN A 94 -5.81 -21.64 7.69
CA GLN A 94 -6.87 -21.86 6.70
C GLN A 94 -8.12 -22.45 7.36
N GLY A 95 -9.27 -21.80 7.16
CA GLY A 95 -10.55 -22.21 7.76
C GLY A 95 -10.74 -21.78 9.21
N VAL A 96 -9.76 -21.10 9.84
CA VAL A 96 -9.91 -20.48 11.17
C VAL A 96 -10.29 -19.01 11.01
N SER A 97 -11.30 -18.56 11.75
CA SER A 97 -11.71 -17.15 11.74
C SER A 97 -10.63 -16.26 12.37
N GLY A 98 -10.18 -15.24 11.65
CA GLY A 98 -9.24 -14.22 12.12
C GLY A 98 -9.27 -12.98 11.23
N PRO A 99 -8.49 -11.92 11.56
CA PRO A 99 -8.49 -10.66 10.82
C PRO A 99 -7.81 -10.74 9.44
N ILE A 100 -7.02 -11.78 9.20
CA ILE A 100 -6.51 -12.15 7.87
C ILE A 100 -7.52 -13.13 7.27
N GLN A 101 -8.17 -12.72 6.18
CA GLN A 101 -9.19 -13.49 5.48
C GLN A 101 -8.58 -14.42 4.40
N GLY A 102 -7.36 -14.12 3.94
CA GLY A 102 -6.64 -14.98 3.02
C GLY A 102 -5.23 -14.49 2.72
N LEU A 103 -4.33 -15.43 2.51
CA LEU A 103 -2.99 -15.23 1.95
C LEU A 103 -2.89 -16.12 0.72
N SER A 104 -2.27 -15.65 -0.37
CA SER A 104 -1.94 -16.53 -1.49
C SER A 104 -0.70 -16.07 -2.25
N TYR A 105 -0.12 -17.01 -2.98
CA TYR A 105 0.92 -16.75 -3.96
C TYR A 105 0.52 -17.38 -5.29
N VAL A 106 0.55 -16.60 -6.36
CA VAL A 106 0.25 -17.06 -7.71
C VAL A 106 1.57 -17.22 -8.46
N GLU A 107 1.77 -18.36 -9.10
CA GLU A 107 2.88 -18.59 -10.03
C GLU A 107 2.44 -19.34 -11.28
N PHE A 108 3.24 -19.28 -12.33
CA PHE A 108 3.03 -20.09 -13.53
C PHE A 108 3.35 -21.57 -13.24
N ALA A 109 2.50 -22.47 -13.73
CA ALA A 109 2.65 -23.92 -13.60
C ALA A 109 2.17 -24.68 -14.84
N VAL A 110 2.64 -25.91 -15.00
CA VAL A 110 2.15 -26.85 -16.03
C VAL A 110 1.47 -28.03 -15.35
N VAL A 111 0.14 -28.09 -15.42
CA VAL A 111 -0.66 -29.13 -14.73
C VAL A 111 -1.37 -30.01 -15.75
N GLY A 112 -1.02 -31.30 -15.77
CA GLY A 112 -1.56 -32.26 -16.73
C GLY A 112 -1.28 -31.89 -18.19
N GLY A 113 -0.19 -31.16 -18.46
CA GLY A 113 0.16 -30.62 -19.78
C GLY A 113 -0.50 -29.28 -20.13
N ASN A 114 -1.28 -28.68 -19.23
CA ASN A 114 -1.89 -27.37 -19.45
C ASN A 114 -1.09 -26.27 -18.74
N GLU A 115 -0.79 -25.20 -19.48
CA GLU A 115 -0.17 -23.97 -18.97
C GLU A 115 -1.21 -23.15 -18.18
N ILE A 116 -0.97 -22.91 -16.88
CA ILE A 116 -1.89 -22.18 -16.01
C ILE A 116 -1.15 -21.24 -15.06
N TYR A 117 -1.86 -20.24 -14.52
CA TYR A 117 -1.48 -19.59 -13.27
C TYR A 117 -2.12 -20.35 -12.12
N TYR A 118 -1.29 -21.00 -11.31
CA TYR A 118 -1.73 -21.74 -10.13
C TYR A 118 -1.74 -20.82 -8.92
N ASN A 119 -2.83 -20.86 -8.14
CA ASN A 119 -2.97 -20.10 -6.91
C ASN A 119 -2.60 -20.99 -5.72
N CYS A 120 -1.36 -20.84 -5.23
CA CYS A 120 -0.88 -21.47 -4.00
C CYS A 120 -1.57 -20.78 -2.81
N GLU A 121 -2.70 -21.33 -2.39
CA GLU A 121 -3.44 -20.84 -1.22
C GLU A 121 -2.62 -21.02 0.06
N GLY A 122 -2.61 -19.99 0.90
CA GLY A 122 -1.99 -20.04 2.22
C GLY A 122 -2.69 -21.07 3.11
N ILE A 123 -1.89 -21.88 3.79
CA ILE A 123 -2.33 -22.86 4.78
C ILE A 123 -2.22 -22.26 6.18
N SER A 124 -1.06 -21.70 6.51
CA SER A 124 -0.79 -21.06 7.80
C SER A 124 0.27 -19.98 7.68
N GLY A 125 0.27 -18.98 8.56
CA GLY A 125 1.26 -17.91 8.54
C GLY A 125 1.06 -16.82 9.58
N SER A 126 1.87 -15.79 9.49
CA SER A 126 1.75 -14.57 10.28
C SER A 126 2.32 -13.37 9.54
N LEU A 127 1.94 -12.18 9.98
CA LEU A 127 2.53 -10.92 9.53
C LEU A 127 2.44 -9.84 10.60
N THR A 128 3.38 -8.90 10.57
CA THR A 128 3.37 -7.69 11.39
C THR A 128 3.00 -6.50 10.52
N LEU A 129 1.83 -5.92 10.77
CA LEU A 129 1.25 -4.78 10.05
C LEU A 129 1.43 -3.50 10.87
N ASP A 130 2.02 -2.47 10.28
CA ASP A 130 1.94 -1.09 10.76
C ASP A 130 1.04 -0.26 9.83
N ILE A 131 0.11 0.50 10.41
CA ILE A 131 -0.74 1.46 9.69
C ILE A 131 -0.35 2.88 10.14
N ILE A 132 0.11 3.70 9.20
CA ILE A 132 0.58 5.07 9.46
C ILE A 132 0.07 5.97 8.33
N ASP A 133 -0.64 7.05 8.65
CA ASP A 133 -1.11 8.07 7.71
C ASP A 133 -1.77 7.49 6.43
N HIS A 134 -2.65 6.50 6.59
CA HIS A 134 -3.34 5.76 5.51
C HIS A 134 -2.44 4.93 4.58
N ALA A 135 -1.22 4.62 5.00
CA ALA A 135 -0.34 3.63 4.40
C ALA A 135 -0.30 2.34 5.24
N TYR A 136 -0.14 1.21 4.56
CA TYR A 136 -0.07 -0.13 5.12
C TYR A 136 1.34 -0.71 4.91
N TYR A 137 2.01 -1.06 6.01
CA TYR A 137 3.35 -1.61 5.99
C TYR A 137 3.33 -3.00 6.62
N ILE A 138 3.32 -4.03 5.79
CA ILE A 138 3.60 -5.41 6.19
C ILE A 138 5.12 -5.51 6.38
N ARG A 139 5.60 -5.18 7.58
CA ARG A 139 7.04 -5.12 7.89
C ARG A 139 7.74 -6.45 7.71
N GLU A 140 7.05 -7.51 8.10
CA GLU A 140 7.44 -8.89 7.85
C GLU A 140 6.16 -9.70 7.67
N PHE A 141 6.20 -10.68 6.77
CA PHE A 141 5.24 -11.76 6.69
C PHE A 141 5.98 -13.08 6.50
N THR A 142 5.37 -14.15 6.98
CA THR A 142 5.73 -15.51 6.59
C THR A 142 4.47 -16.35 6.44
N PHE A 143 4.36 -17.13 5.37
CA PHE A 143 3.27 -18.11 5.25
C PHE A 143 3.69 -19.35 4.47
N THR A 144 3.02 -20.45 4.78
CA THR A 144 3.14 -21.72 4.07
C THR A 144 1.98 -21.87 3.09
N ALA A 145 2.26 -22.47 1.94
CA ALA A 145 1.28 -22.81 0.92
C ALA A 145 1.71 -24.11 0.24
N GLN A 146 0.87 -24.65 -0.64
CA GLN A 146 1.23 -25.76 -1.53
C GLN A 146 1.21 -25.30 -2.99
N ASP A 147 2.19 -25.77 -3.75
CA ASP A 147 2.26 -25.55 -5.19
C ASP A 147 1.39 -26.56 -5.98
N SER A 148 1.42 -26.45 -7.30
CA SER A 148 0.67 -27.31 -8.22
C SER A 148 1.04 -28.80 -8.13
N GLU A 149 2.21 -29.13 -7.56
CA GLU A 149 2.66 -30.51 -7.33
C GLU A 149 2.40 -30.98 -5.89
N GLN A 150 1.65 -30.19 -5.10
CA GLN A 150 1.36 -30.41 -3.67
C GLN A 150 2.61 -30.36 -2.78
N LYS A 151 3.69 -29.74 -3.26
CA LYS A 151 4.89 -29.51 -2.47
C LYS A 151 4.72 -28.26 -1.62
N ASN A 152 5.07 -28.38 -0.35
CA ASN A 152 5.03 -27.26 0.59
C ASN A 152 6.07 -26.20 0.19
N ILE A 153 5.62 -24.96 0.06
CA ILE A 153 6.45 -23.78 -0.07
C ILE A 153 6.28 -22.89 1.15
N THR A 154 7.33 -22.13 1.48
CA THR A 154 7.28 -21.09 2.50
C THR A 154 7.71 -19.78 1.85
N LEU A 155 6.90 -18.75 2.03
CA LEU A 155 7.21 -17.39 1.62
C LEU A 155 7.60 -16.60 2.86
N THR A 156 8.65 -15.79 2.77
CA THR A 156 9.01 -14.82 3.82
C THR A 156 9.47 -13.51 3.18
N GLY A 157 8.94 -12.38 3.62
CA GLY A 157 9.21 -11.10 2.97
C GLY A 157 8.58 -9.90 3.66
N HIS A 158 8.51 -8.79 2.93
CA HIS A 158 7.88 -7.54 3.38
C HIS A 158 7.07 -6.90 2.25
N VAL A 159 6.11 -6.04 2.60
CA VAL A 159 5.37 -5.17 1.69
C VAL A 159 5.17 -3.80 2.31
N SER A 160 5.58 -2.76 1.62
CA SER A 160 5.18 -1.37 1.89
C SER A 160 4.21 -0.95 0.80
N VAL A 161 3.01 -0.48 1.16
CA VAL A 161 2.09 0.15 0.20
C VAL A 161 1.41 1.34 0.85
N SER A 162 1.66 2.51 0.28
CA SER A 162 1.02 3.75 0.73
C SER A 162 -0.21 4.03 -0.12
N SER A 163 -1.37 4.22 0.51
CA SER A 163 -2.53 4.67 -0.25
C SER A 163 -2.37 6.16 -0.53
N SER A 164 -2.39 6.56 -1.79
CA SER A 164 -2.68 7.94 -2.18
C SER A 164 -4.19 8.15 -2.30
N LEU A 165 -4.97 7.59 -1.38
CA LEU A 165 -6.40 7.92 -1.26
C LEU A 165 -6.48 9.38 -0.85
N CYS A 166 -6.58 10.25 -1.86
CA CYS A 166 -6.85 11.65 -1.65
C CYS A 166 -8.16 11.74 -0.87
N GLU A 167 -8.10 12.38 0.30
CA GLU A 167 -9.29 12.89 0.95
C GLU A 167 -10.07 13.70 -0.09
N CYS A 168 -11.28 13.23 -0.44
CA CYS A 168 -12.20 14.03 -1.23
C CYS A 168 -12.59 15.26 -0.37
N PRO A 169 -12.42 16.49 -0.88
CA PRO A 169 -12.69 17.71 -0.13
C PRO A 169 -14.19 17.96 0.10
#